data_AF-A0A497N888-F1
#
_entry.id   AF-A0A497N888-F1
#
_cell.length_a   1.000
_cell.length_b   1.000
_cell.length_c   1.000
_cell.angle_alpha   90.00
_cell.angle_beta   90.00
_cell.angle_gamma   90.00
#
_symmetry.space_group_name_H-M   'P 1'
#
loop_
_entity.id
_entity.type
_entity.pdbx_description
1 polymer ?
#
loop_
_entity_poly.entity_id
_entity_poly.type
_entity_poly.pdbx_seq_one_letter_code
_entity_poly.pdbx_strand_id
1 'polypeptide(L)'
;MKLKLHQKTKVYVIFSSTGLDHRGSWDTADIEQKVIKNEEILSELEKRCEGVEFVGKINIINEEEMELISRFHYGMTEEERNLIYEIRENSRRRYESAIKNIKRLREDLDGILIFGPPSRELISIGLPIIAVFPMWGMWMSGFDFNAYKGKKILTSCLPVVPDRDKRAFSSRLDD
;
A
#
# COMPACT_ATOMS: atom_id res chain seq x y z
N MET A 1 -13.88 -7.89 38.96
CA MET A 1 -13.32 -7.05 37.89
C MET A 1 -12.57 -7.97 36.93
N LYS A 2 -13.12 -8.27 35.74
CA LYS A 2 -12.43 -9.13 34.76
C LYS A 2 -11.31 -8.32 34.12
N LEU A 3 -10.06 -8.75 34.31
CA LEU A 3 -8.91 -8.27 33.55
C LEU A 3 -9.22 -8.49 32.06
N LYS A 4 -9.42 -7.40 31.30
CA LYS A 4 -9.32 -7.47 29.84
C LYS A 4 -7.88 -7.89 29.55
N LEU A 5 -7.68 -9.09 29.00
CA LEU A 5 -6.44 -9.39 28.28
C LEU A 5 -6.17 -8.19 27.34
N HIS A 6 -4.95 -7.68 27.32
CA HIS A 6 -4.54 -6.69 26.31
C HIS A 6 -4.76 -7.32 24.93
N GLN A 7 -5.88 -6.99 24.31
CA GLN A 7 -6.21 -7.48 22.98
C GLN A 7 -5.33 -6.69 22.01
N LYS A 8 -4.55 -7.39 21.17
CA LYS A 8 -3.70 -6.74 20.18
C LYS A 8 -4.55 -5.84 19.29
N THR A 9 -4.02 -4.66 18.95
CA THR A 9 -4.63 -3.76 17.99
C THR A 9 -4.59 -4.40 16.61
N LYS A 10 -5.74 -4.67 15.99
CA LYS A 10 -5.83 -5.35 14.69
C LYS A 10 -5.92 -4.35 13.55
N VAL A 11 -4.95 -4.38 12.65
CA VAL A 11 -4.86 -3.46 11.52
C VAL A 11 -4.90 -4.24 10.21
N TYR A 12 -5.84 -3.90 9.34
CA TYR A 12 -5.93 -4.51 8.01
C TYR A 12 -4.95 -3.84 7.05
N VAL A 13 -4.10 -4.61 6.38
CA VAL A 13 -3.05 -4.08 5.48
C VAL A 13 -3.44 -4.20 4.03
N ILE A 14 -3.36 -3.07 3.32
CA ILE A 14 -3.64 -2.94 1.90
C ILE A 14 -2.42 -2.33 1.21
N PHE A 15 -1.91 -2.99 0.18
CA PHE A 15 -0.96 -2.40 -0.75
C PHE A 15 -1.68 -2.03 -2.03
N SER A 16 -1.91 -0.74 -2.22
CA SER A 16 -2.59 -0.23 -3.42
C SER A 16 -1.62 0.08 -4.57
N SER A 17 -0.33 -0.06 -4.33
CA SER A 17 0.74 0.06 -5.31
C SER A 17 1.99 -0.70 -4.81
N THR A 18 2.94 -0.99 -5.70
CA THR A 18 4.15 -1.78 -5.42
C THR A 18 5.43 -0.96 -5.29
N GLY A 19 5.36 0.33 -5.56
CA GLY A 19 6.49 1.26 -5.56
C GLY A 19 6.91 1.69 -6.95
N LEU A 20 6.31 1.09 -8.00
CA LEU A 20 6.95 0.95 -9.32
C LEU A 20 6.41 1.90 -10.38
N ASP A 21 5.24 2.50 -10.15
CA ASP A 21 4.54 3.40 -11.10
C ASP A 21 5.36 4.63 -11.54
N HIS A 22 6.42 4.98 -10.81
CA HIS A 22 7.28 6.14 -11.11
C HIS A 22 8.76 5.80 -11.06
N ARG A 23 9.18 4.99 -12.03
CA ARG A 23 10.58 4.64 -12.29
C ARG A 23 11.56 5.81 -12.47
N GLY A 24 11.10 7.03 -12.72
CA GLY A 24 12.00 8.10 -13.13
C GLY A 24 12.85 7.64 -14.33
N SER A 25 14.17 7.54 -14.14
CA SER A 25 15.14 7.04 -15.12
C SER A 25 15.67 5.62 -14.81
N TRP A 26 15.10 4.89 -13.86
CA TRP A 26 15.58 3.56 -13.46
C TRP A 26 14.89 2.45 -14.25
N ASP A 27 15.65 1.42 -14.62
CA ASP A 27 15.10 0.21 -15.22
C ASP A 27 14.58 -0.77 -14.15
N THR A 28 14.00 -1.90 -14.59
CA THR A 28 13.45 -2.92 -13.66
C THR A 28 14.50 -3.45 -12.71
N ALA A 29 15.70 -3.74 -13.22
CA ALA A 29 16.76 -4.35 -12.43
C ALA A 29 17.28 -3.39 -11.36
N ASP A 30 17.39 -2.10 -11.70
CA ASP A 30 17.75 -1.04 -10.78
C ASP A 30 16.73 -0.90 -9.66
N ILE A 31 15.44 -1.02 -9.97
CA ILE A 31 14.38 -0.88 -8.97
C ILE A 31 14.33 -2.09 -8.05
N GLU A 32 14.42 -3.31 -8.58
CA GLU A 32 14.51 -4.53 -7.77
C GLU A 32 15.68 -4.50 -6.77
N GLN A 33 16.76 -3.79 -7.12
CA GLN A 33 17.93 -3.64 -6.25
C GLN A 33 17.84 -2.46 -5.27
N LYS A 34 17.12 -1.39 -5.64
CA LYS A 34 17.15 -0.11 -4.91
C LYS A 34 15.89 0.17 -4.11
N VAL A 35 14.77 -0.46 -4.42
CA VAL A 35 13.48 -0.20 -3.76
C VAL A 35 13.17 -1.35 -2.81
N ILE A 36 12.87 -1.01 -1.56
CA ILE A 36 12.42 -1.97 -0.55
C ILE A 36 11.04 -2.53 -0.94
N LYS A 37 10.85 -3.84 -0.77
CA LYS A 37 9.57 -4.47 -1.11
C LYS A 37 8.50 -4.19 -0.05
N ASN A 38 7.24 -4.27 -0.46
CA ASN A 38 6.08 -4.14 0.44
C ASN A 38 6.17 -5.11 1.64
N GLU A 39 6.59 -6.35 1.40
CA GLU A 39 6.75 -7.38 2.42
C GLU A 39 7.90 -7.06 3.39
N GLU A 40 8.97 -6.43 2.90
CA GLU A 40 10.12 -6.02 3.70
C GLU A 40 9.76 -4.84 4.61
N ILE A 41 9.06 -3.83 4.11
CA ILE A 41 8.53 -2.73 4.94
C ILE A 41 7.60 -3.29 6.02
N LEU A 42 6.66 -4.15 5.64
CA LEU A 42 5.72 -4.73 6.60
C LEU A 42 6.43 -5.54 7.68
N SER A 43 7.47 -6.30 7.31
CA SER A 43 8.29 -7.03 8.27
C SER A 43 9.00 -6.10 9.27
N GLU A 44 9.49 -4.94 8.81
CA GLU A 44 10.08 -3.94 9.70
C GLU A 44 9.04 -3.32 10.64
N LEU A 45 7.84 -3.01 10.14
CA LEU A 45 6.73 -2.51 10.97
C LEU A 45 6.30 -3.56 12.02
N GLU A 46 6.20 -4.83 11.65
CA GLU A 46 5.86 -5.94 12.55
C GLU A 46 6.85 -6.09 13.70
N LYS A 47 8.15 -5.85 13.46
CA LYS A 47 9.18 -5.91 14.50
C LYS A 47 9.12 -4.74 15.49
N ARG A 48 8.63 -3.58 15.04
CA ARG A 48 8.67 -2.33 15.79
C ARG A 48 7.35 -2.02 16.51
N CYS A 49 6.23 -2.44 15.94
CA CYS A 49 4.89 -2.13 16.46
C CYS A 49 4.43 -3.21 17.45
N GLU A 50 4.97 -3.19 18.67
CA GLU A 50 4.53 -4.08 19.74
C GLU A 50 3.03 -3.93 20.04
N GLY A 51 2.34 -5.05 20.21
CA GLY A 51 0.90 -5.06 20.50
C GLY A 51 0.01 -4.85 19.27
N VAL A 52 0.56 -4.70 18.07
CA VAL A 52 -0.20 -4.63 16.81
C VAL A 52 -0.21 -5.99 16.11
N GLU A 53 -1.35 -6.35 15.54
CA GLU A 53 -1.55 -7.52 14.68
C GLU A 53 -1.96 -7.05 13.28
N PHE A 54 -1.07 -7.24 12.31
CA PHE A 54 -1.33 -6.91 10.91
C PHE A 54 -2.02 -8.09 10.20
N VAL A 55 -3.23 -7.88 9.68
CA VAL A 55 -4.06 -8.89 9.04
C VAL A 55 -4.41 -8.52 7.59
N GLY A 56 -4.87 -9.50 6.81
CA GLY A 56 -5.48 -9.21 5.50
C GLY A 56 -4.54 -8.69 4.42
N LYS A 57 -3.22 -8.80 4.63
CA LYS A 57 -2.11 -8.39 3.74
C LYS A 57 -2.41 -8.67 2.26
N ILE A 58 -2.95 -7.68 1.53
CA ILE A 58 -3.35 -7.83 0.13
C ILE A 58 -2.62 -6.82 -0.75
N ASN A 59 -1.95 -7.34 -1.77
CA ASN A 59 -1.46 -6.57 -2.91
C ASN A 59 -2.60 -6.42 -3.94
N ILE A 60 -3.11 -5.20 -4.12
CA ILE A 60 -4.19 -4.92 -5.07
C ILE A 60 -3.66 -4.93 -6.50
N ILE A 61 -2.55 -4.25 -6.74
CA ILE A 61 -1.95 -4.07 -8.07
C ILE A 61 -0.73 -4.97 -8.19
N ASN A 62 -0.57 -5.61 -9.35
CA ASN A 62 0.69 -6.22 -9.78
C ASN A 62 1.31 -5.31 -10.85
N GLU A 63 2.09 -4.31 -10.45
CA GLU A 63 2.66 -3.33 -11.40
C GLU A 63 3.80 -3.95 -12.23
N GLU A 64 4.49 -4.95 -11.68
CA GLU A 64 5.52 -5.74 -12.39
C GLU A 64 4.95 -6.39 -13.67
N GLU A 65 3.70 -6.89 -13.62
CA GLU A 65 3.00 -7.45 -14.79
C GLU A 65 2.57 -6.38 -15.81
N MET A 66 2.26 -5.16 -15.37
CA MET A 66 1.87 -4.07 -16.28
C MET A 66 3.03 -3.51 -17.08
N GLU A 67 4.25 -3.58 -16.55
CA GLU A 67 5.46 -3.05 -17.18
C GLU A 67 6.04 -3.93 -18.29
N LEU A 68 5.76 -5.22 -18.28
CA LEU A 68 6.08 -6.11 -19.40
C LEU A 68 5.48 -5.59 -20.72
N ILE A 69 4.48 -4.69 -20.63
CA ILE A 69 3.79 -4.06 -21.74
C ILE A 69 4.43 -2.69 -22.01
N SER A 70 5.74 -2.70 -22.21
CA SER A 70 6.66 -1.56 -22.38
C SER A 70 6.36 -0.64 -23.58
N ARG A 71 5.35 -0.96 -24.41
CA ARG A 71 5.09 -0.29 -25.70
C ARG A 71 3.89 0.66 -25.72
N PHE A 72 3.35 1.09 -24.58
CA PHE A 72 2.26 2.09 -24.55
C PHE A 72 2.51 3.32 -25.45
N HIS A 73 3.77 3.78 -25.55
CA HIS A 73 4.17 4.90 -26.42
C HIS A 73 4.34 4.53 -27.91
N TYR A 74 4.50 3.25 -28.25
CA TYR A 74 4.72 2.75 -29.62
C TYR A 74 3.48 2.03 -30.21
N GLY A 75 2.36 2.05 -29.49
CA GLY A 75 1.16 1.30 -29.82
C GLY A 75 1.18 -0.11 -29.23
N MET A 76 0.02 -0.57 -28.76
CA MET A 76 -0.15 -1.90 -28.18
C MET A 76 -0.81 -2.87 -29.16
N THR A 77 -0.33 -4.12 -29.16
CA THR A 77 -1.01 -5.24 -29.83
C THR A 77 -2.34 -5.57 -29.15
N GLU A 78 -3.17 -6.38 -29.81
CA GLU A 78 -4.42 -6.85 -29.21
C GLU A 78 -4.15 -7.78 -28.02
N GLU A 79 -3.11 -8.62 -28.06
CA GLU A 79 -2.73 -9.46 -26.92
C GLU A 79 -2.29 -8.61 -25.72
N GLU A 80 -1.48 -7.59 -25.95
CA GLU A 80 -1.03 -6.65 -24.91
C GLU A 80 -2.22 -5.92 -24.27
N ARG A 81 -3.20 -5.47 -25.06
CA ARG A 81 -4.44 -4.84 -24.55
C ARG A 81 -5.26 -5.81 -23.71
N ASN A 82 -5.42 -7.04 -24.17
CA ASN A 82 -6.16 -8.07 -23.44
C ASN A 82 -5.47 -8.41 -22.11
N LEU A 83 -4.13 -8.49 -22.10
CA LEU A 83 -3.35 -8.71 -20.89
C LEU A 83 -3.52 -7.56 -19.89
N ILE A 84 -3.45 -6.29 -20.31
CA ILE A 84 -3.72 -5.13 -19.44
C ILE A 84 -5.12 -5.19 -18.86
N TYR A 85 -6.11 -5.52 -19.70
CA TYR A 85 -7.49 -5.65 -19.26
C TYR A 85 -7.62 -6.71 -18.17
N GLU A 86 -7.00 -7.87 -18.37
CA GLU A 86 -6.99 -8.97 -17.39
C GLU A 86 -6.30 -8.56 -16.08
N ILE A 87 -5.14 -7.91 -16.15
CA ILE A 87 -4.43 -7.42 -14.94
C ILE A 87 -5.29 -6.41 -14.17
N ARG A 88 -5.94 -5.47 -14.87
CA ARG A 88 -6.84 -4.49 -14.26
C ARG A 88 -8.06 -5.15 -13.63
N GLU A 89 -8.66 -6.11 -14.31
CA GLU A 89 -9.82 -6.85 -13.84
C GLU A 89 -9.47 -7.71 -12.61
N ASN A 90 -8.30 -8.34 -12.59
CA ASN A 90 -7.79 -9.07 -11.43
C ASN A 90 -7.52 -8.11 -10.26
N SER A 91 -6.94 -6.94 -10.52
CA SER A 91 -6.72 -5.91 -9.49
C SER A 91 -8.04 -5.44 -8.89
N ARG A 92 -9.06 -5.20 -9.72
CA ARG A 92 -10.42 -4.85 -9.29
C ARG A 92 -11.02 -5.93 -8.40
N ARG A 93 -10.92 -7.21 -8.78
CA ARG A 93 -11.43 -8.33 -7.97
C ARG A 93 -10.73 -8.45 -6.62
N ARG A 94 -9.40 -8.28 -6.59
CA ARG A 94 -8.63 -8.26 -5.32
C ARG A 94 -9.09 -7.12 -4.42
N TYR A 95 -9.27 -5.93 -4.99
CA TYR A 95 -9.78 -4.77 -4.27
C TYR A 95 -11.19 -5.00 -3.69
N GLU A 96 -12.12 -5.51 -4.49
CA GLU A 96 -13.48 -5.84 -4.04
C GLU A 96 -13.50 -6.88 -2.92
N SER A 97 -12.64 -7.90 -3.03
CA SER A 97 -12.45 -8.92 -2.00
C SER A 97 -11.92 -8.30 -0.69
N ALA A 98 -10.92 -7.42 -0.78
CA ALA A 98 -10.37 -6.70 0.37
C ALA A 98 -11.45 -5.87 1.08
N ILE A 99 -12.22 -5.06 0.32
CA ILE A 99 -13.32 -4.27 0.86
C ILE A 99 -14.38 -5.15 1.53
N LYS A 100 -14.78 -6.26 0.89
CA LYS A 100 -15.74 -7.20 1.47
C LYS A 100 -15.24 -7.80 2.78
N ASN A 101 -13.97 -8.17 2.84
CA ASN A 101 -13.34 -8.71 4.05
C ASN A 101 -13.30 -7.66 5.17
N ILE A 102 -12.91 -6.42 4.87
CA ILE A 102 -12.87 -5.33 5.86
C ILE A 102 -14.28 -5.04 6.40
N LYS A 103 -15.29 -4.95 5.53
CA LYS A 103 -16.69 -4.76 5.94
C LYS A 103 -17.17 -5.89 6.84
N ARG A 104 -16.82 -7.14 6.54
CA ARG A 104 -17.17 -8.32 7.36
C ARG A 104 -16.49 -8.30 8.72
N LEU A 105 -15.22 -7.89 8.78
CA LEU A 105 -14.39 -7.88 9.99
C LEU A 105 -14.44 -6.55 10.73
N ARG A 106 -15.33 -5.62 10.35
CA ARG A 106 -15.30 -4.23 10.81
C ARG A 106 -15.23 -4.08 12.33
N GLU A 107 -16.02 -4.85 13.07
CA GLU A 107 -16.08 -4.78 14.54
C GLU A 107 -14.85 -5.40 15.23
N ASP A 108 -14.08 -6.21 14.49
CA ASP A 108 -12.86 -6.86 14.97
C ASP A 108 -11.57 -6.11 14.56
N LEU A 109 -11.70 -5.03 13.78
CA LEU A 109 -10.59 -4.22 13.28
C LEU A 109 -10.54 -2.89 14.00
N ASP A 110 -9.34 -2.49 14.42
CA ASP A 110 -9.09 -1.19 15.05
C ASP A 110 -8.68 -0.12 14.03
N GLY A 111 -8.21 -0.53 12.84
CA GLY A 111 -7.82 0.39 11.78
C GLY A 111 -7.40 -0.29 10.49
N ILE A 112 -7.02 0.54 9.52
CA ILE A 112 -6.54 0.13 8.21
C ILE A 112 -5.19 0.80 7.97
N LEU A 113 -4.20 0.04 7.51
CA LEU A 113 -2.95 0.53 6.96
C LEU A 113 -3.01 0.37 5.44
N ILE A 114 -2.89 1.47 4.71
CA ILE A 114 -2.85 1.45 3.25
C ILE A 114 -1.57 2.10 2.75
N PHE A 115 -0.87 1.42 1.86
CA PHE A 115 0.24 1.99 1.09
C PHE A 115 -0.33 2.56 -0.20
N GLY A 116 -0.40 3.88 -0.28
CA GLY A 116 -1.06 4.66 -1.33
C GLY A 116 -2.39 5.32 -0.90
N PRO A 117 -3.08 6.01 -1.83
CA PRO A 117 -4.24 6.82 -1.53
C PRO A 117 -5.47 5.96 -1.17
N PRO A 118 -6.17 6.24 -0.05
CA PRO A 118 -7.41 5.56 0.30
C PRO A 118 -8.55 6.00 -0.62
N SER A 119 -9.30 5.02 -1.11
CA SER A 119 -10.50 5.27 -1.92
C SER A 119 -11.64 5.85 -1.06
N ARG A 120 -12.62 6.49 -1.71
CA ARG A 120 -13.84 6.96 -1.05
C ARG A 120 -14.62 5.82 -0.39
N GLU A 121 -14.63 4.64 -1.01
CA GLU A 121 -15.32 3.47 -0.45
C GLU A 121 -14.65 3.00 0.84
N LEU A 122 -13.31 2.92 0.86
CA LEU A 122 -12.55 2.52 2.04
C LEU A 122 -12.79 3.51 3.20
N ILE A 123 -12.77 4.81 2.90
CA ILE A 123 -13.05 5.88 3.87
C ILE A 123 -14.46 5.77 4.44
N SER A 124 -15.44 5.39 3.63
CA SER A 124 -16.84 5.27 4.05
C SER A 124 -17.09 4.18 5.10
N ILE A 125 -16.16 3.23 5.26
CA ILE A 125 -16.24 2.16 6.29
C ILE A 125 -16.14 2.75 7.72
N GLY A 126 -15.47 3.90 7.86
CA GLY A 126 -15.41 4.67 9.11
C GLY A 126 -14.36 4.19 10.12
N LEU A 127 -13.53 3.22 9.74
CA LEU A 127 -12.33 2.84 10.50
C LEU A 127 -11.25 3.93 10.36
N PRO A 128 -10.41 4.14 11.39
CA PRO A 128 -9.19 4.92 11.24
C PRO A 128 -8.29 4.34 10.14
N ILE A 129 -7.72 5.21 9.32
CA ILE A 129 -6.84 4.84 8.21
C ILE A 129 -5.49 5.52 8.41
N ILE A 130 -4.41 4.75 8.30
CA ILE A 130 -3.05 5.26 8.10
C ILE A 130 -2.73 5.07 6.61
N ALA A 131 -2.57 6.17 5.89
CA ALA A 131 -2.17 6.18 4.49
C ALA A 131 -0.67 6.49 4.38
N VAL A 132 0.10 5.50 3.93
CA VAL A 132 1.54 5.59 3.78
C VAL A 132 1.88 5.91 2.33
N PHE A 133 2.69 6.93 2.14
CA PHE A 133 3.23 7.31 0.83
C PHE A 133 4.75 7.15 0.81
N PRO A 134 5.35 6.78 -0.31
CA PRO A 134 6.80 6.88 -0.46
C PRO A 134 7.22 8.36 -0.38
N MET A 135 8.41 8.63 0.16
CA MET A 135 9.02 9.97 0.10
C MET A 135 9.34 10.47 -1.33
N TRP A 136 9.11 9.66 -2.37
CA TRP A 136 9.37 9.98 -3.78
C TRP A 136 8.29 9.37 -4.69
N GLY A 137 7.87 10.07 -5.75
CA GLY A 137 6.90 9.59 -6.75
C GLY A 137 5.57 10.35 -6.78
N MET A 138 4.69 10.03 -7.73
CA MET A 138 3.35 10.64 -7.85
C MET A 138 2.24 9.87 -7.12
N TRP A 139 2.56 9.11 -6.06
CA TRP A 139 1.54 8.37 -5.28
C TRP A 139 0.53 9.28 -4.59
N MET A 140 0.91 10.54 -4.41
CA MET A 140 0.05 11.61 -3.91
C MET A 140 -0.72 12.34 -5.01
N SER A 141 -0.52 12.01 -6.29
CA SER A 141 -1.17 12.72 -7.41
C SER A 141 -2.69 12.59 -7.41
N GLY A 142 -3.21 11.46 -6.90
CA GLY A 142 -4.63 11.25 -6.64
C GLY A 142 -5.08 11.67 -5.23
N PHE A 143 -4.18 12.17 -4.37
CA PHE A 143 -4.49 12.46 -2.97
C PHE A 143 -4.87 13.94 -2.79
N ASP A 144 -6.17 14.21 -2.65
CA ASP A 144 -6.67 15.53 -2.28
C ASP A 144 -6.71 15.68 -0.76
N PHE A 145 -5.67 16.28 -0.19
CA PHE A 145 -5.55 16.56 1.26
C PHE A 145 -6.77 17.31 1.83
N ASN A 146 -7.39 18.19 1.03
CA ASN A 146 -8.56 18.96 1.49
C ASN A 146 -9.83 18.09 1.54
N ALA A 147 -10.01 17.18 0.60
CA ALA A 147 -11.14 16.25 0.58
C ALA A 147 -11.17 15.32 1.81
N TYR A 148 -10.03 15.15 2.48
CA TYR A 148 -9.88 14.30 3.65
C TYR A 148 -9.95 15.04 4.99
N LYS A 149 -10.12 16.36 4.97
CA LYS A 149 -10.27 17.16 6.20
C LYS A 149 -11.46 16.67 7.02
N GLY A 150 -11.23 16.41 8.31
CA GLY A 150 -12.24 15.90 9.24
C GLY A 150 -12.55 14.40 9.08
N LYS A 151 -11.81 13.67 8.22
CA LYS A 151 -11.85 12.20 8.17
C LYS A 151 -10.83 11.62 9.16
N LYS A 152 -11.02 10.35 9.54
CA LYS A 152 -10.09 9.61 10.41
C LYS A 152 -8.91 9.07 9.59
N ILE A 153 -8.15 9.95 8.98
CA ILE A 153 -7.03 9.60 8.10
C ILE A 153 -5.77 10.27 8.63
N LEU A 154 -4.77 9.46 8.97
CA LEU A 154 -3.41 9.88 9.23
C LEU A 154 -2.58 9.59 7.98
N THR A 155 -1.67 10.49 7.63
CA THR A 155 -0.73 10.29 6.54
C THR A 155 0.68 10.14 7.09
N SER A 156 1.44 9.18 6.58
CA SER A 156 2.86 9.00 6.89
C SER A 156 3.65 8.88 5.59
N CYS A 157 4.93 9.24 5.63
CA CYS A 157 5.82 9.15 4.49
C CYS A 157 7.03 8.29 4.82
N LEU A 158 7.20 7.15 4.14
CA LEU A 158 8.34 6.25 4.35
C LEU A 158 9.35 6.34 3.20
N PRO A 159 10.66 6.30 3.47
CA PRO A 159 11.65 6.11 2.43
C PRO A 159 11.51 4.70 1.85
N VAL A 160 11.29 4.60 0.54
CA VAL A 160 11.27 3.30 -0.16
C VAL A 160 12.61 2.96 -0.80
N VAL A 161 13.55 3.91 -0.84
CA VAL A 161 14.94 3.67 -1.27
C VAL A 161 15.82 3.70 -0.03
N PRO A 162 16.53 2.61 0.32
CA PRO A 162 17.39 2.60 1.48
C PRO A 162 18.53 3.62 1.39
N ASP A 163 18.79 4.32 2.49
CA ASP A 163 20.03 5.08 2.63
C ASP A 163 21.23 4.12 2.57
N ARG A 164 22.39 4.62 2.10
CA ARG A 164 23.65 3.87 2.15
C ARG A 164 23.97 3.40 3.58
N ASP A 165 23.64 4.22 4.57
CA ASP A 165 23.72 3.84 5.98
C ASP A 165 22.40 3.18 6.44
N LYS A 166 22.47 1.89 6.75
CA LYS A 166 21.34 1.11 7.25
C LYS A 166 20.74 1.69 8.54
N ARG A 167 21.55 2.32 9.39
CA ARG A 167 21.05 2.94 10.64
C ARG A 167 20.23 4.19 10.35
N ALA A 168 20.71 5.02 9.43
CA ALA A 168 19.98 6.19 8.98
C ALA A 168 18.63 5.78 8.38
N PHE A 169 18.63 4.80 7.46
CA PHE A 169 17.39 4.26 6.89
C PHE A 169 16.44 3.72 7.96
N SER A 170 16.97 2.88 8.86
CA SER A 170 16.20 2.29 9.95
C SER A 170 15.54 3.36 10.84
N SER A 171 16.24 4.45 11.18
CA SER A 171 15.67 5.53 12.02
C SER A 171 14.53 6.31 11.35
N ARG A 172 14.45 6.31 10.02
CA ARG A 172 13.36 6.96 9.28
C ARG A 172 12.08 6.12 9.25
N LEU A 173 12.14 4.86 9.67
CA LEU A 173 10.96 4.00 9.81
C LEU A 173 10.28 4.14 11.19
N ASP A 174 10.80 5.02 12.06
CA ASP A 174 10.21 5.36 13.37
C ASP A 174 9.25 6.58 13.29
N ASP A 175 8.79 6.94 12.08
CA ASP A 175 7.76 7.98 11.82
C ASP A 175 6.40 7.60 12.40
#